data_AF-A0A800UFY8-F1
#
_entry.id   AF-A0A800UFY8-F1
#
_cell.length_a   1.000
_cell.length_b   1.000
_cell.length_c   1.000
_cell.angle_alpha   90.00
_cell.angle_beta   90.00
_cell.angle_gamma   90.00
#
_symmetry.space_group_name_H-M   'P 1'
#
loop_
_entity.id
_entity.type
_entity.pdbx_description
1 polymer ?
#
loop_
_entity_poly.entity_id
_entity_poly.type
_entity_poly.pdbx_seq_one_letter_code
_entity_poly.pdbx_strand_id
1 'polypeptide(L)'
;MTSKVLILDASVFIYKCRINDGERITVPAVIDELKDGMSVMSFELAKSAGMGVEPAEQHYIEMVKKMAKSAGDLNALSETDIALLAKALQYNGKDTYLVTDDYAIQNVASHMGIQVKPISQKKIKDVLIWEKRCIGCGRYFTREIVCPVCGSRLKKARCRNHAKVTGRRRE
;
A
#
# COMPACT_ATOMS: atom_id res chain seq x y z
N MET A 1 20.76 20.19 10.44
CA MET A 1 19.41 19.64 10.74
C MET A 1 18.78 19.27 9.41
N THR A 2 18.79 18.00 9.03
CA THR A 2 18.13 17.55 7.80
C THR A 2 16.62 17.57 8.04
N SER A 3 15.94 18.58 7.48
CA SER A 3 14.48 18.62 7.49
C SER A 3 13.97 17.42 6.70
N LYS A 4 13.24 16.55 7.39
CA LYS A 4 12.56 15.40 6.80
C LYS A 4 11.46 15.89 5.87
N VAL A 5 11.38 15.35 4.65
CA VAL A 5 10.35 15.71 3.66
C VAL A 5 9.46 14.49 3.39
N LEU A 6 8.16 14.70 3.39
CA LEU A 6 7.15 13.67 3.14
C LEU A 6 6.33 14.06 1.92
N ILE A 7 6.45 13.25 0.87
CA ILE A 7 5.62 13.38 -0.34
C ILE A 7 4.36 12.54 -0.14
N LEU A 8 3.19 13.18 -0.18
CA LEU A 8 1.91 12.57 0.18
C LEU A 8 1.10 12.20 -1.05
N ASP A 9 0.72 10.92 -1.13
CA ASP A 9 -0.21 10.36 -2.11
C ASP A 9 -1.69 10.57 -1.71
N ALA A 10 -2.61 10.40 -2.65
CA ALA A 10 -4.07 10.46 -2.44
C ALA A 10 -4.52 9.52 -1.32
N SER A 11 -3.90 8.34 -1.24
CA SER A 11 -4.16 7.33 -0.21
C SER A 11 -4.02 7.88 1.21
N VAL A 12 -3.14 8.86 1.46
CA VAL A 12 -2.98 9.51 2.77
C VAL A 12 -4.26 10.22 3.21
N PHE A 13 -4.90 10.93 2.27
CA PHE A 13 -6.12 11.70 2.52
C PHE A 13 -7.34 10.79 2.62
N ILE A 14 -7.40 9.75 1.79
CA ILE A 14 -8.45 8.73 1.81
C ILE A 14 -8.47 8.01 3.18
N TYR A 15 -7.30 7.61 3.68
CA TYR A 15 -7.17 6.94 4.97
C TYR A 15 -7.09 7.89 6.17
N LYS A 16 -7.14 9.21 5.95
CA LYS A 16 -7.13 10.25 7.00
C LYS A 16 -5.93 10.14 7.94
N CYS A 17 -4.77 9.80 7.37
CA CYS A 17 -3.59 9.55 8.18
C CYS A 17 -2.99 10.86 8.70
N ARG A 18 -2.78 10.90 10.02
CA ARG A 18 -2.15 12.05 10.69
C ARG A 18 -0.65 11.91 10.62
N ILE A 19 -0.06 12.70 9.75
CA ILE A 19 1.39 12.78 9.56
C ILE A 19 1.84 14.12 10.10
N ASN A 20 2.62 14.09 11.18
CA ASN A 20 3.12 15.29 11.87
C ASN A 20 4.65 15.44 11.80
N ASP A 21 5.35 14.47 11.20
CA ASP A 21 6.81 14.46 11.15
C ASP A 21 7.32 15.24 9.92
N GLY A 22 7.97 16.39 10.10
CA GLY A 22 8.66 17.08 9.00
C GLY A 22 7.76 17.84 8.01
N GLU A 23 8.37 18.24 6.90
CA GLU A 23 7.78 19.04 5.83
C GLU A 23 6.90 18.16 4.94
N ARG A 24 5.64 18.55 4.72
CA ARG A 24 4.66 17.75 3.97
C ARG A 24 4.37 18.44 2.65
N ILE A 25 4.55 17.70 1.57
CA ILE A 25 4.36 18.19 0.21
C ILE A 25 3.48 17.19 -0.54
N THR A 26 2.57 17.68 -1.36
CA THR A 26 1.85 16.87 -2.34
C THR A 26 1.85 17.58 -3.70
N VAL A 27 1.39 16.88 -4.73
CA VAL A 27 1.33 17.41 -6.10
C VAL A 27 -0.10 17.81 -6.46
N PRO A 28 -0.31 18.81 -7.34
CA PRO A 28 -1.64 19.23 -7.76
C PRO A 28 -2.51 18.09 -8.32
N ALA A 29 -1.90 17.16 -9.08
CA ALA A 29 -2.60 16.02 -9.67
C ALA A 29 -3.31 15.11 -8.64
N VAL A 30 -2.81 15.04 -7.40
CA VAL A 30 -3.47 14.28 -6.33
C VAL A 30 -4.83 14.89 -5.99
N ILE A 31 -4.95 16.22 -6.06
CA ILE A 31 -6.20 16.93 -5.76
C ILE A 31 -7.28 16.55 -6.77
N ASP A 32 -6.90 16.43 -8.05
CA ASP A 32 -7.81 16.08 -9.13
C ASP A 32 -8.36 14.65 -9.00
N GLU A 33 -7.65 13.77 -8.29
CA GLU A 33 -8.13 12.42 -7.97
C GLU A 33 -9.10 12.35 -6.79
N LEU A 34 -9.06 13.34 -5.88
CA LEU A 34 -9.91 13.34 -4.68
C LEU A 34 -11.36 13.69 -5.03
N LYS A 35 -12.19 12.66 -5.20
CA LYS A 35 -13.63 12.81 -5.51
C LYS A 35 -14.54 12.78 -4.27
N ASP A 36 -14.06 12.20 -3.18
CA ASP A 36 -14.84 12.01 -1.96
C ASP A 36 -14.75 13.23 -1.04
N GLY A 37 -15.90 13.72 -0.55
CA GLY A 37 -15.98 14.93 0.26
C GLY A 37 -15.18 14.85 1.57
N MET A 38 -15.04 13.67 2.16
CA MET A 38 -14.23 13.48 3.38
C MET A 38 -12.73 13.53 3.06
N SER A 39 -12.34 13.04 1.90
CA SER A 39 -10.95 13.05 1.43
C SER A 39 -10.52 14.46 1.05
N VAL A 40 -11.39 15.22 0.39
CA VAL A 40 -11.20 16.66 0.12
C VAL A 40 -11.08 17.45 1.42
N MET A 41 -11.97 17.23 2.39
CA MET A 41 -11.87 17.90 3.69
C MET A 41 -10.57 17.56 4.44
N SER A 42 -10.10 16.31 4.32
CA SER A 42 -8.83 15.89 4.93
C SER A 42 -7.63 16.59 4.27
N PHE A 43 -7.66 16.77 2.95
CA PHE A 43 -6.68 17.56 2.21
C PHE A 43 -6.69 19.03 2.64
N GLU A 44 -7.87 19.67 2.73
CA GLU A 44 -8.00 21.07 3.15
C GLU A 44 -7.48 21.31 4.57
N LEU A 45 -7.71 20.37 5.49
CA LEU A 45 -7.16 20.40 6.84
C LEU A 45 -5.63 20.29 6.83
N ALA A 46 -5.06 19.40 6.00
CA ALA A 46 -3.61 19.24 5.87
C ALA A 46 -2.96 20.52 5.30
N LYS A 47 -3.58 21.12 4.28
CA LYS A 47 -3.17 22.38 3.68
C LYS A 47 -3.21 23.53 4.69
N SER A 48 -4.30 23.67 5.45
CA SER A 48 -4.42 24.66 6.53
C SER A 48 -3.41 24.44 7.65
N ALA A 49 -2.96 23.20 7.86
CA ALA A 49 -1.90 22.86 8.81
C ALA A 49 -0.47 23.07 8.26
N GLY A 50 -0.30 23.69 7.08
CA GLY A 50 1.00 24.02 6.50
C GLY A 50 1.59 22.97 5.56
N MET A 51 0.78 22.10 4.96
CA MET A 51 1.21 21.24 3.85
C MET A 51 1.36 22.05 2.56
N GLY A 52 2.49 21.89 1.87
CA GLY A 52 2.75 22.49 0.57
C GLY A 52 2.10 21.70 -0.58
N VAL A 53 1.67 22.43 -1.61
CA VAL A 53 1.19 21.84 -2.88
C VAL A 53 2.09 22.37 -3.97
N GLU A 54 2.92 21.51 -4.55
CA GLU A 54 3.93 21.91 -5.51
C GLU A 54 3.96 20.93 -6.69
N PRO A 55 3.92 21.41 -7.94
CA PRO A 55 4.12 20.54 -9.09
C PRO A 55 5.55 19.97 -9.10
N ALA A 56 5.72 18.83 -9.76
CA ALA A 56 7.03 18.28 -10.08
C ALA A 56 7.62 19.00 -11.31
N GLU A 57 8.94 19.17 -11.34
CA GLU A 57 9.59 19.75 -12.52
C GLU A 57 9.62 18.76 -13.68
N GLN A 58 9.47 19.28 -14.90
CA GLN A 58 9.38 18.48 -16.14
C GLN A 58 10.58 17.55 -16.34
N HIS A 59 11.78 18.00 -15.97
CA HIS A 59 13.01 17.21 -16.05
C HIS A 59 12.91 15.88 -15.26
N TYR A 60 12.37 15.93 -14.04
CA TYR A 60 12.20 14.73 -13.22
C TYR A 60 11.07 13.84 -13.72
N ILE A 61 9.99 14.41 -14.27
CA ILE A 61 8.90 13.65 -14.89
C ILE A 61 9.43 12.80 -16.05
N GLU A 62 10.27 13.37 -16.92
CA GLU A 62 10.89 12.64 -18.02
C GLU A 62 11.85 11.55 -17.54
N MET A 63 12.63 11.84 -16.48
CA MET A 63 13.52 10.86 -15.87
C MET A 63 12.73 9.67 -15.29
N VAL A 64 11.64 9.93 -14.58
CA VAL A 64 10.74 8.91 -14.03
C VAL A 64 10.15 8.06 -15.14
N LYS A 65 9.65 8.67 -16.23
CA LYS A 65 9.12 7.93 -17.39
C LYS A 65 10.16 7.00 -18.02
N LYS A 66 11.41 7.45 -18.17
CA LYS A 66 12.51 6.63 -18.72
C LYS A 66 12.85 5.44 -17.81
N MET A 67 12.92 5.68 -16.51
CA MET A 67 13.22 4.65 -15.51
C MET A 67 12.07 3.64 -15.36
N ALA A 68 10.83 4.11 -15.30
CA ALA A 68 9.64 3.25 -15.26
C ALA A 68 9.51 2.40 -16.54
N LYS A 69 9.87 2.95 -17.70
CA LYS A 69 9.95 2.17 -18.95
C LYS A 69 11.00 1.06 -18.87
N SER A 70 12.14 1.33 -18.25
CA SER A 70 13.22 0.35 -18.08
C SER A 70 12.87 -0.73 -17.04
N ALA A 71 12.09 -0.38 -16.02
CA ALA A 71 11.55 -1.32 -15.03
C ALA A 71 10.39 -2.19 -15.58
N GLY A 72 9.79 -1.79 -16.72
CA GLY A 72 8.64 -2.48 -17.32
C GLY A 72 7.29 -2.10 -16.73
N ASP A 73 7.25 -1.19 -15.77
CA ASP A 73 6.03 -0.80 -15.03
C ASP A 73 5.36 0.47 -15.55
N LEU A 74 5.86 1.09 -16.63
CA LEU A 74 5.31 2.36 -17.15
C LEU A 74 3.80 2.30 -17.42
N ASN A 75 3.27 1.17 -17.91
CA ASN A 75 1.85 1.01 -18.22
C ASN A 75 0.97 0.84 -16.98
N ALA A 76 1.56 0.55 -15.81
CA ALA A 76 0.84 0.38 -14.56
C ALA A 76 0.72 1.69 -13.77
N LEU A 77 1.50 2.72 -14.14
CA LEU A 77 1.50 4.02 -13.47
C LEU A 77 0.57 5.02 -14.16
N SER A 78 -0.22 5.74 -13.37
CA SER A 78 -0.98 6.90 -13.79
C SER A 78 -0.10 8.15 -13.94
N GLU A 79 -0.66 9.22 -14.52
CA GLU A 79 0.03 10.52 -14.58
C GLU A 79 0.30 11.10 -13.19
N THR A 80 -0.61 10.88 -12.24
CA THR A 80 -0.46 11.26 -10.84
C THR A 80 0.70 10.54 -10.18
N ASP A 81 0.83 9.23 -10.41
CA ASP A 81 1.92 8.41 -9.87
C ASP A 81 3.28 8.88 -10.38
N ILE A 82 3.36 9.21 -11.67
CA ILE A 82 4.57 9.75 -12.29
C ILE A 82 4.92 11.11 -11.65
N ALA A 83 3.94 11.98 -11.43
CA ALA A 83 4.16 13.27 -10.78
C ALA A 83 4.64 13.11 -9.33
N LEU A 84 4.07 12.18 -8.56
CA LEU A 84 4.49 11.88 -7.19
C LEU A 84 5.91 11.33 -7.12
N LEU A 85 6.23 10.35 -7.97
CA LEU A 85 7.59 9.80 -8.08
C LEU A 85 8.59 10.87 -8.51
N ALA A 86 8.22 11.74 -9.45
CA ALA A 86 9.08 12.83 -9.90
C ALA A 86 9.32 13.85 -8.79
N LYS A 87 8.29 14.17 -8.01
CA LYS A 87 8.42 15.06 -6.86
C LYS A 87 9.29 14.45 -5.77
N ALA A 88 9.14 13.17 -5.48
CA ALA A 88 10.01 12.46 -4.53
C ALA A 88 11.46 12.43 -5.01
N LEU A 89 11.69 12.20 -6.30
CA LEU A 89 13.03 12.20 -6.90
C LEU A 89 13.69 13.58 -6.82
N GLN A 90 12.94 14.66 -7.05
CA GLN A 90 13.40 16.04 -6.90
C GLN A 90 13.94 16.35 -5.49
N TYR A 91 13.39 15.68 -4.47
CA TYR A 91 13.79 15.85 -3.07
C TYR A 91 14.72 14.73 -2.56
N ASN A 92 15.20 13.82 -3.41
CA ASN A 92 15.99 12.65 -3.01
C ASN A 92 17.35 12.99 -2.34
N GLY A 93 17.80 14.25 -2.42
CA GLY A 93 18.98 14.75 -1.70
C GLY A 93 18.75 15.10 -0.22
N LYS A 94 17.51 14.98 0.28
CA LYS A 94 17.11 15.16 1.69
C LYS A 94 16.61 13.83 2.28
N ASP A 95 16.32 13.81 3.58
CA ASP A 95 15.64 12.67 4.23
C ASP A 95 14.16 12.62 3.79
N THR A 96 13.94 12.11 2.58
CA THR A 96 12.67 12.19 1.84
C THR A 96 11.98 10.85 1.76
N TYR A 97 10.69 10.82 2.10
CA TYR A 97 9.88 9.61 2.02
C TYR A 97 8.63 9.86 1.19
N LEU A 98 8.38 8.99 0.22
CA LEU A 98 7.10 8.90 -0.46
C LEU A 98 6.13 8.10 0.40
N VAL A 99 4.97 8.67 0.71
CA VAL A 99 3.96 8.04 1.56
C VAL A 99 2.84 7.51 0.68
N THR A 100 2.83 6.19 0.43
CA THR A 100 1.86 5.52 -0.44
C THR A 100 1.67 4.06 -0.02
N ASP A 101 0.48 3.52 -0.29
CA ASP A 101 0.17 2.09 -0.15
C ASP A 101 0.16 1.33 -1.49
N ASP A 102 0.44 2.00 -2.63
CA ASP A 102 0.42 1.36 -3.95
C ASP A 102 1.71 0.55 -4.22
N TYR A 103 1.55 -0.71 -4.63
CA TYR A 103 2.67 -1.61 -4.94
C TYR A 103 3.43 -1.24 -6.22
N ALA A 104 2.76 -0.71 -7.24
CA ALA A 104 3.40 -0.28 -8.48
C ALA A 104 4.32 0.93 -8.20
N ILE A 105 3.83 1.90 -7.43
CA ILE A 105 4.62 3.05 -7.00
C ILE A 105 5.81 2.60 -6.15
N GLN A 106 5.59 1.69 -5.18
CA GLN A 106 6.66 1.13 -4.35
C GLN A 106 7.74 0.43 -5.16
N ASN A 107 7.37 -0.34 -6.19
CA ASN A 107 8.34 -1.05 -7.03
C ASN A 107 9.24 -0.07 -7.79
N VAL A 108 8.64 0.93 -8.43
CA VAL A 108 9.38 1.92 -9.21
C VAL A 108 10.21 2.83 -8.31
N ALA A 109 9.69 3.24 -7.15
CA ALA A 109 10.43 3.99 -6.14
C ALA A 109 11.67 3.21 -5.65
N SER A 110 11.55 1.91 -5.42
CA SER A 110 12.66 1.05 -5.03
C SER A 110 13.76 0.99 -6.11
N HIS A 111 13.38 0.91 -7.39
CA HIS A 111 14.34 0.96 -8.50
C HIS A 111 15.04 2.32 -8.64
N MET A 112 14.43 3.40 -8.14
CA MET A 112 14.97 4.76 -8.16
C MET A 112 15.74 5.14 -6.89
N GLY A 113 15.79 4.24 -5.90
CA GLY A 113 16.40 4.53 -4.59
C GLY A 113 15.61 5.53 -3.74
N ILE A 114 14.33 5.73 -4.04
CA ILE A 114 13.43 6.60 -3.26
C ILE A 114 12.93 5.82 -2.04
N GLN A 115 13.02 6.41 -0.85
CA GLN A 115 12.49 5.78 0.35
C GLN A 115 10.97 5.86 0.38
N VAL A 116 10.29 4.74 0.64
CA VAL A 116 8.83 4.69 0.75
C VAL A 116 8.42 4.39 2.18
N LYS A 117 7.43 5.14 2.68
CA LYS A 117 6.78 4.92 3.97
C LYS A 117 5.34 4.47 3.72
N PRO A 118 5.01 3.19 3.92
CA PRO A 118 3.62 2.74 3.79
C PRO A 118 2.73 3.41 4.85
N ILE A 119 1.48 3.68 4.48
CA ILE A 119 0.54 4.45 5.31
C ILE A 119 0.04 3.59 6.47
N SER A 120 -0.42 2.38 6.15
CA SER A 120 -0.87 1.44 7.16
C SER A 120 -0.92 0.04 6.60
N GLN A 121 0.07 -0.76 6.98
CA GLN A 121 -0.32 -2.04 7.53
C GLN A 121 0.19 -2.08 8.96
N LYS A 122 -0.72 -2.17 9.94
CA LYS A 122 -0.45 -3.09 11.06
C LYS A 122 0.19 -4.30 10.40
N LYS A 123 1.48 -4.60 10.66
CA LYS A 123 2.12 -5.84 10.17
C LYS A 123 1.07 -6.92 10.22
N ILE A 124 0.79 -7.59 9.10
CA ILE A 124 -0.22 -8.66 9.05
C ILE A 124 0.05 -9.55 10.27
N LYS A 125 -0.77 -9.41 11.32
CA LYS A 125 -0.55 -10.15 12.57
C LYS A 125 -0.90 -11.63 12.34
N ASP A 126 -1.85 -11.85 11.42
CA ASP A 126 -2.44 -13.14 11.14
C ASP A 126 -2.41 -13.41 9.64
N VAL A 127 -1.60 -14.38 9.22
CA VAL A 127 -1.70 -14.97 7.88
C VAL A 127 -3.08 -15.64 7.78
N LEU A 128 -3.93 -15.19 6.86
CA LEU A 128 -5.24 -15.78 6.62
C LEU A 128 -5.10 -17.09 5.83
N ILE A 129 -5.05 -18.21 6.55
CA ILE A 129 -4.99 -19.53 5.93
C ILE A 129 -6.42 -20.01 5.66
N TRP A 130 -6.72 -20.31 4.40
CA TRP A 130 -8.01 -20.81 3.96
C TRP A 130 -7.92 -22.30 3.67
N GLU A 131 -8.71 -23.10 4.38
CA GLU A 131 -8.73 -24.55 4.20
C GLU A 131 -10.16 -25.07 4.11
N LYS A 132 -10.32 -26.32 3.65
CA LYS A 132 -11.64 -26.93 3.53
C LYS A 132 -12.01 -27.56 4.88
N ARG A 133 -13.04 -27.03 5.54
CA ARG A 133 -13.59 -27.57 6.79
C ARG A 133 -14.80 -28.45 6.51
N CYS A 134 -14.84 -29.63 7.10
CA CYS A 134 -16.00 -30.52 7.05
C CYS A 134 -17.20 -29.89 7.78
N ILE A 135 -18.39 -29.94 7.16
CA ILE A 135 -19.64 -29.44 7.76
C ILE A 135 -20.15 -30.33 8.90
N GLY A 136 -19.81 -31.62 8.91
CA GLY A 136 -20.23 -32.57 9.93
C GLY A 136 -19.26 -32.60 11.12
N CYS A 137 -18.07 -33.16 10.92
CA CYS A 137 -17.11 -33.37 12.02
C CYS A 137 -16.18 -32.17 12.30
N GLY A 138 -16.26 -31.10 11.50
CA GLY A 138 -15.49 -29.87 11.73
C GLY A 138 -13.98 -29.92 11.45
N ARG A 139 -13.45 -31.04 10.95
CA ARG A 139 -12.02 -31.23 10.61
C ARG A 139 -11.62 -30.48 9.35
N TYR A 140 -10.34 -30.12 9.25
CA TYR A 140 -9.77 -29.38 8.12
C TYR A 140 -8.99 -30.32 7.20
N PHE A 141 -9.06 -30.03 5.90
CA PHE A 141 -8.49 -30.81 4.82
C PHE A 141 -8.02 -29.86 3.71
N THR A 142 -6.96 -30.24 3.01
CA THR A 142 -6.35 -29.38 1.98
C THR A 142 -6.75 -29.79 0.57
N ARG A 143 -6.80 -31.08 0.25
CA ARG A 143 -6.96 -31.57 -1.13
C ARG A 143 -8.31 -32.24 -1.40
N GLU A 144 -8.92 -32.80 -0.37
CA GLU A 144 -10.12 -33.61 -0.45
C GLU A 144 -11.36 -32.77 -0.81
N ILE A 145 -12.38 -33.40 -1.39
CA ILE A 145 -13.68 -32.78 -1.71
C ILE A 145 -14.75 -33.22 -0.71
N VAL A 146 -14.61 -34.45 -0.19
CA VAL A 146 -15.51 -35.09 0.75
C VAL A 146 -14.71 -35.52 1.99
N CYS A 147 -15.31 -35.42 3.17
CA CYS A 147 -14.64 -35.79 4.41
C CYS A 147 -14.39 -37.30 4.49
N PRO A 148 -13.13 -37.77 4.61
CA PRO A 148 -12.83 -39.20 4.72
C PRO A 148 -13.25 -39.82 6.06
N VAL A 149 -13.65 -39.00 7.04
CA VAL A 149 -13.99 -39.45 8.40
C VAL A 149 -15.50 -39.65 8.58
N CYS A 150 -16.32 -38.78 7.98
CA CYS A 150 -17.77 -38.79 8.19
C CYS A 150 -18.59 -38.63 6.90
N GLY A 151 -17.95 -38.64 5.72
CA GLY A 151 -18.63 -38.57 4.42
C GLY A 151 -19.29 -37.22 4.07
N SER A 152 -19.29 -36.25 4.96
CA SER A 152 -19.93 -34.94 4.70
C SER A 152 -19.10 -34.07 3.76
N ARG A 153 -19.77 -33.16 3.03
CA ARG A 153 -19.10 -32.20 2.12
C ARG A 153 -18.19 -31.24 2.89
N LEU A 154 -17.13 -30.78 2.23
CA LEU A 154 -16.21 -29.80 2.79
C LEU A 154 -16.57 -28.39 2.27
N LYS A 155 -16.46 -27.38 3.14
CA LYS A 155 -16.65 -25.96 2.78
C LYS A 155 -15.38 -25.16 3.02
N LYS A 156 -15.12 -24.14 2.21
CA LYS A 156 -14.01 -23.22 2.43
C LYS A 156 -14.23 -22.46 3.74
N ALA A 157 -13.26 -22.49 4.64
CA ALA A 157 -13.33 -21.84 5.94
C ALA A 157 -11.97 -21.24 6.33
N ARG A 158 -12.00 -20.15 7.10
CA ARG A 158 -10.81 -19.55 7.70
C ARG A 158 -10.26 -20.48 8.78
N CYS A 159 -9.00 -20.88 8.65
CA CYS A 159 -8.28 -21.64 9.66
C CYS A 159 -7.68 -20.64 10.66
N ARG A 160 -8.08 -20.74 11.93
CA ARG A 160 -7.59 -19.82 12.98
C ARG A 160 -6.24 -20.24 13.56
N ASN A 161 -5.78 -21.48 13.32
CA ASN A 161 -4.52 -22.02 13.84
C ASN A 161 -4.01 -23.18 12.96
N HIS A 162 -2.92 -22.98 12.23
CA HIS A 162 -2.31 -23.98 11.34
C HIS A 162 -1.83 -25.25 12.08
N ALA A 163 -1.51 -25.12 13.38
CA ALA A 163 -1.05 -26.23 14.22
C ALA A 163 -2.11 -27.32 14.50
N LYS A 164 -3.38 -27.11 14.15
CA LYS A 164 -4.45 -28.11 14.30
C LYS A 164 -4.72 -28.93 13.02
N VAL A 165 -4.01 -28.63 11.94
CA VAL A 165 -4.28 -29.16 10.60
C VAL A 165 -3.54 -30.48 10.34
N THR A 166 -2.37 -30.68 10.98
CA THR A 166 -1.73 -31.99 11.02
C THR A 166 -2.32 -32.75 12.19
N GLY A 167 -2.96 -33.89 11.96
CA GLY A 167 -3.66 -34.69 12.97
C GLY A 167 -2.75 -35.32 14.04
N ARG A 168 -1.89 -34.56 14.72
CA ARG A 168 -1.26 -34.96 15.98
C ARG A 168 -2.01 -34.33 17.14
N ARG A 169 -2.74 -35.18 17.86
CA ARG A 169 -3.28 -34.86 19.20
C ARG A 169 -2.16 -34.31 20.07
N ARG A 170 -2.44 -33.24 20.80
CA ARG A 170 -1.87 -33.10 22.16
C ARG A 170 -2.64 -34.10 23.01
N GLU A 171 -1.92 -35.05 23.60
CA GLU A 171 -2.39 -35.91 24.68
C GLU A 171 -2.88 -35.08 25.86
#